data_AF-A0A0D2KJ34-F1
#
_entry.id   AF-A0A0D2KJ34-F1
#
_cell.length_a   1.000
_cell.length_b   1.000
_cell.length_c   1.000
_cell.angle_alpha   90.00
_cell.angle_beta   90.00
_cell.angle_gamma   90.00
#
_symmetry.space_group_name_H-M   'P 1'
#
loop_
_entity.id
_entity.type
_entity.pdbx_description
1 polymer ?
#
loop_
_entity_poly.entity_id
_entity_poly.type
_entity_poly.pdbx_seq_one_letter_code
_entity_poly.pdbx_strand_id
1 'polypeptide(L)'
;MSARFVTDPDGLVFHALIGTASRLQAYALRNLLYRHLTTQTFIGVSFALAGYGMFELAFHLPYYAWRDAEAQIEDPRRDFNGRPMRQSHDVSFLNWQNDGQRSFIYQAQNSCVVAGTDIWRWVGYCFVESYFDRDNEARETVMAHIKDGQEGGISLDPCTYGRYSLEDNIKDPREWFLLVFQCRLYQIQGEWRQVVNKVVQSVRDYEVPVRYNLKGGTRFGP
;
A
#
# COMPACT_ATOMS: atom_id res chain seq x y z
N MET A 1 -11.92 -12.28 -18.01
CA MET A 1 -11.29 -11.44 -16.97
C MET A 1 -9.90 -11.98 -16.68
N SER A 2 -8.89 -11.12 -16.60
CA SER A 2 -7.58 -11.45 -16.03
C SER A 2 -7.19 -10.30 -15.11
N ALA A 3 -7.18 -10.56 -13.80
CA ALA A 3 -6.65 -9.65 -12.80
C ALA A 3 -5.23 -10.09 -12.45
N ARG A 4 -4.30 -9.14 -12.37
CA ARG A 4 -2.90 -9.38 -12.03
C ARG A 4 -2.58 -8.70 -10.72
N PHE A 5 -2.27 -9.50 -9.71
CA PHE A 5 -1.82 -9.03 -8.42
C PHE A 5 -0.30 -9.12 -8.32
N VAL A 6 0.33 -8.06 -7.84
CA VAL A 6 1.79 -7.94 -7.75
C VAL A 6 2.17 -7.26 -6.44
N THR A 7 3.04 -7.91 -5.69
CA THR A 7 3.59 -7.40 -4.43
C THR A 7 4.99 -6.85 -4.66
N ASP A 8 5.26 -5.67 -4.11
CA ASP A 8 6.55 -4.98 -4.17
C ASP A 8 7.17 -4.98 -5.58
N PRO A 9 6.44 -4.50 -6.61
CA PRO A 9 6.91 -4.61 -7.99
C PRO A 9 8.24 -3.87 -8.17
N ASP A 10 9.21 -4.55 -8.76
CA ASP A 10 10.55 -4.04 -9.05
C ASP A 10 10.77 -3.81 -10.55
N GLY A 11 11.99 -3.40 -10.92
CA GLY A 11 12.35 -3.16 -12.32
C GLY A 11 12.16 -4.37 -13.23
N LEU A 12 12.46 -5.59 -12.75
CA LEU A 12 12.33 -6.81 -13.53
C LEU A 12 10.86 -7.16 -13.78
N VAL A 13 10.02 -7.01 -12.75
CA VAL A 13 8.58 -7.18 -12.86
C VAL A 13 7.98 -6.14 -13.81
N PHE A 14 8.39 -4.88 -13.73
CA PHE A 14 7.94 -3.85 -14.68
C PHE A 14 8.34 -4.19 -16.11
N HIS A 15 9.58 -4.65 -16.35
CA HIS A 15 10.01 -5.11 -17.67
C HIS A 15 9.16 -6.27 -18.19
N ALA A 16 8.88 -7.26 -17.36
CA ALA A 16 8.03 -8.39 -17.72
C ALA A 16 6.59 -7.95 -18.08
N LEU A 17 6.00 -7.04 -17.29
CA LEU A 17 4.67 -6.50 -17.57
C LEU A 17 4.64 -5.70 -18.88
N ILE A 18 5.64 -4.84 -19.12
CA ILE A 18 5.75 -4.06 -20.36
C ILE A 18 5.92 -4.99 -21.56
N GLY A 19 6.81 -5.98 -21.48
CA GLY A 19 7.10 -6.91 -22.57
C GLY A 19 5.93 -7.84 -22.93
N THR A 20 5.02 -8.08 -21.98
CA THR A 20 3.86 -8.97 -22.18
C THR A 20 2.53 -8.24 -22.36
N ALA A 21 2.50 -6.91 -22.24
CA ALA A 21 1.29 -6.12 -22.41
C ALA A 21 0.84 -6.09 -23.88
N SER A 22 -0.44 -6.33 -24.12
CA SER A 22 -1.02 -6.09 -25.45
C SER A 22 -1.10 -4.59 -25.75
N ARG A 23 -1.24 -4.22 -27.03
CA ARG A 23 -1.45 -2.82 -27.44
C ARG A 23 -2.62 -2.14 -26.73
N LEU A 24 -3.67 -2.90 -26.42
CA LEU A 24 -4.85 -2.40 -25.69
C LEU A 24 -4.54 -2.15 -24.21
N GLN A 25 -3.62 -2.89 -23.62
CA GLN A 25 -3.23 -2.76 -22.21
C GLN A 25 -2.13 -1.70 -22.01
N ALA A 26 -1.34 -1.41 -23.04
CA ALA A 26 -0.15 -0.56 -22.95
C ALA A 26 -0.44 0.85 -22.41
N TYR A 27 -1.57 1.47 -22.78
CA TYR A 27 -1.93 2.80 -22.29
C TYR A 27 -2.16 2.81 -20.77
N ALA A 28 -3.03 1.92 -20.29
CA ALA A 28 -3.36 1.80 -18.87
C ALA A 28 -2.15 1.36 -18.04
N LEU A 29 -1.36 0.42 -18.56
CA LEU A 29 -0.13 -0.03 -17.89
C LEU A 29 0.89 1.11 -17.79
N ARG A 30 1.06 1.94 -18.82
CA ARG A 30 1.95 3.10 -18.75
C ARG A 30 1.52 4.08 -17.66
N ASN A 31 0.23 4.39 -17.58
CA ASN A 31 -0.29 5.27 -16.54
C ASN A 31 -0.12 4.67 -15.14
N LEU A 32 -0.38 3.36 -15.00
CA LEU A 32 -0.16 2.61 -13.76
C LEU A 32 1.28 2.75 -13.28
N LEU A 33 2.23 2.42 -14.15
CA LEU A 33 3.67 2.45 -13.85
C LEU A 33 4.12 3.85 -13.48
N TYR A 34 3.75 4.85 -14.28
CA TYR A 34 4.11 6.25 -14.02
C TYR A 34 3.63 6.68 -12.63
N ARG A 35 2.32 6.56 -12.36
CA ARG A 35 1.73 7.01 -11.08
C ARG A 35 2.23 6.19 -9.88
N HIS A 36 2.53 4.92 -10.08
CA HIS A 36 3.09 4.06 -9.03
C HIS A 36 4.55 4.43 -8.69
N LEU A 37 5.38 4.65 -9.71
CA LEU A 37 6.77 5.03 -9.52
C LEU A 37 6.91 6.43 -8.93
N THR A 38 6.11 7.39 -9.38
CA THR A 38 6.17 8.79 -8.90
C THR A 38 5.36 9.04 -7.63
N THR A 39 4.79 8.00 -7.02
CA THR A 39 3.97 8.08 -5.80
C THR A 39 2.80 9.09 -5.95
N GLN A 40 2.20 9.16 -7.13
CA GLN A 40 1.18 10.17 -7.42
C GLN A 40 -0.19 9.69 -6.93
N THR A 41 -0.76 10.37 -5.94
CA THR A 41 -2.14 10.14 -5.51
C THR A 41 -3.13 10.38 -6.64
N PHE A 42 -4.03 9.43 -6.89
CA PHE A 42 -5.07 9.54 -7.90
C PHE A 42 -6.25 8.64 -7.54
N ILE A 43 -7.47 9.11 -7.77
CA ILE A 43 -8.68 8.29 -7.82
C ILE A 43 -9.50 8.86 -8.97
N GLY A 44 -9.90 8.04 -9.93
CA GLY A 44 -10.71 8.56 -11.02
C GLY A 44 -10.99 7.59 -12.14
N VAL A 45 -11.65 8.15 -13.15
CA VAL A 45 -12.02 7.47 -14.38
C VAL A 45 -11.46 8.26 -15.56
N SER A 46 -10.85 7.56 -16.51
CA SER A 46 -10.37 8.15 -17.77
C SER A 46 -10.97 7.40 -18.96
N PHE A 47 -11.17 8.13 -20.05
CA PHE A 47 -11.62 7.56 -21.33
C PHE A 47 -10.59 7.91 -22.40
N ALA A 48 -10.01 6.90 -23.05
CA ALA A 48 -9.15 7.11 -24.21
C ALA A 48 -10.01 7.08 -25.48
N LEU A 49 -10.04 8.19 -26.22
CA LEU A 49 -10.88 8.37 -27.41
C LEU A 49 -10.16 8.00 -28.72
N ALA A 50 -8.87 7.65 -28.68
CA ALA A 50 -8.10 7.36 -29.89
C ALA A 50 -8.34 5.90 -30.37
N GLY A 51 -9.15 5.75 -31.41
CA GLY A 51 -9.34 4.50 -32.17
C GLY A 51 -10.48 3.61 -31.65
N TYR A 52 -10.32 3.03 -30.47
CA TYR A 52 -11.35 2.24 -29.79
C TYR A 52 -11.58 2.87 -28.41
N GLY A 53 -12.83 3.22 -28.09
CA GLY A 53 -13.16 3.78 -26.78
C GLY A 53 -12.72 2.83 -25.67
N MET A 54 -11.72 3.23 -24.88
CA MET A 54 -11.26 2.47 -23.72
C MET A 54 -11.59 3.24 -22.46
N PHE A 55 -12.06 2.53 -21.45
CA PHE A 55 -12.22 3.06 -20.10
C PHE A 55 -11.03 2.64 -19.23
N GLU A 56 -10.71 3.48 -18.26
CA GLU A 56 -9.74 3.22 -17.19
C GLU A 56 -10.37 3.66 -15.87
N LEU A 57 -10.54 2.74 -14.92
CA LEU A 57 -10.84 3.03 -13.52
C LEU A 57 -9.53 2.87 -12.75
N ALA A 58 -9.13 3.86 -11.99
CA ALA A 58 -7.85 3.77 -11.29
C ALA A 58 -7.86 4.42 -9.91
N PHE A 59 -7.12 3.81 -8.99
CA PHE A 59 -6.68 4.47 -7.77
C PHE A 59 -5.19 4.23 -7.52
N HIS A 60 -4.56 5.21 -6.91
CA HIS A 60 -3.17 5.23 -6.48
C HIS A 60 -3.16 5.93 -5.13
N LEU A 61 -2.92 5.18 -4.07
CA LEU A 61 -3.04 5.66 -2.70
C LEU A 61 -1.73 5.44 -1.95
N PRO A 62 -0.89 6.48 -1.87
CA PRO A 62 0.24 6.49 -0.95
C PRO A 62 -0.24 6.42 0.50
N TYR A 63 0.52 5.74 1.35
CA TYR A 63 0.28 5.67 2.78
C TYR A 63 1.59 5.50 3.55
N TYR A 64 1.49 5.61 4.86
CA TYR A 64 2.58 5.35 5.79
C TYR A 64 2.22 4.18 6.69
N ALA A 65 3.14 3.24 6.85
CA ALA A 65 3.03 2.13 7.78
C ALA A 65 3.96 2.37 8.98
N TRP A 66 3.45 2.25 10.21
CA TRP A 66 4.25 2.29 11.43
C TRP A 66 4.58 0.86 11.85
N ARG A 67 5.85 0.55 12.07
CA ARG A 67 6.25 -0.74 12.68
C ARG A 67 7.21 -0.51 13.82
N ASP A 68 7.00 -1.27 14.89
CA ASP A 68 7.97 -1.43 15.95
C ASP A 68 8.85 -2.63 15.57
N ALA A 69 10.17 -2.45 15.50
CA ALA A 69 11.10 -3.47 15.02
C ALA A 69 12.50 -3.25 15.61
N GLU A 70 13.35 -4.28 15.63
CA GLU A 70 14.73 -4.14 16.13
C GLU A 70 15.61 -3.27 15.21
N ALA A 71 15.35 -3.34 13.90
CA ALA A 71 16.12 -2.64 12.88
C ALA A 71 15.22 -2.07 11.78
N GLN A 72 15.65 -0.96 11.20
CA GLN A 72 14.99 -0.33 10.07
C GLN A 72 15.10 -1.23 8.83
N ILE A 73 13.99 -1.38 8.10
CA ILE A 73 13.97 -2.07 6.81
C ILE A 73 14.06 -1.06 5.67
N GLU A 74 15.15 -1.10 4.92
CA GLU A 74 15.26 -0.27 3.71
C GLU A 74 14.54 -0.94 2.53
N ASP A 75 13.86 -0.14 1.69
CA ASP A 75 13.27 -0.65 0.45
C ASP A 75 14.39 -1.19 -0.47
N PRO A 76 14.39 -2.49 -0.81
CA PRO A 76 15.44 -3.09 -1.63
C PRO A 76 15.39 -2.59 -3.08
N ARG A 77 14.27 -2.04 -3.55
CA ARG A 77 14.09 -1.55 -4.92
C ARG A 77 14.82 -0.23 -5.07
N ARG A 78 15.69 -0.13 -6.08
CA ARG A 78 16.55 1.05 -6.30
C ARG A 78 16.17 1.82 -7.55
N ASP A 79 16.24 3.15 -7.47
CA ASP A 79 16.22 4.03 -8.64
C ASP A 79 17.56 3.99 -9.39
N PHE A 80 17.65 4.73 -10.50
CA PHE A 80 18.88 4.85 -11.29
C PHE A 80 20.07 5.43 -10.49
N ASN A 81 19.80 6.18 -9.43
CA ASN A 81 20.83 6.77 -8.55
C ASN A 81 21.17 5.86 -7.36
N GLY A 82 20.65 4.63 -7.30
CA GLY A 82 20.86 3.70 -6.19
C GLY A 82 20.05 4.04 -4.93
N ARG A 83 19.12 4.99 -4.99
CA ARG A 83 18.28 5.37 -3.85
C ARG A 83 17.11 4.39 -3.70
N PRO A 84 16.64 4.10 -2.47
CA PRO A 84 15.44 3.31 -2.28
C PRO A 84 14.23 3.97 -2.96
N MET A 85 13.37 3.16 -3.58
CA MET A 85 12.14 3.60 -4.23
C MET A 85 11.13 4.20 -3.23
N ARG A 86 11.17 3.74 -1.97
CA ARG A 86 10.37 4.26 -0.87
C ARG A 86 11.25 4.62 0.32
N GLN A 87 10.95 5.74 0.97
CA GLN A 87 11.70 6.17 2.14
C GLN A 87 11.19 5.46 3.40
N SER A 88 12.10 5.31 4.36
CA SER A 88 11.75 4.94 5.72
C SER A 88 12.44 5.89 6.70
N HIS A 89 11.81 6.09 7.86
CA HIS A 89 12.26 7.04 8.87
C HIS A 89 12.24 6.39 10.25
N ASP A 90 13.34 6.54 10.99
CA ASP A 90 13.39 6.25 12.42
C ASP A 90 12.59 7.32 13.17
N VAL A 91 11.58 6.88 13.89
CA VAL A 91 10.71 7.72 14.72
C VAL A 91 10.76 7.31 16.19
N SER A 92 11.81 6.60 16.60
CA SER A 92 12.03 6.16 17.98
C SER A 92 12.13 7.34 18.96
N PHE A 93 12.46 8.54 18.46
CA PHE A 93 12.42 9.78 19.26
C PHE A 93 11.02 10.14 19.79
N LEU A 94 9.96 9.55 19.22
CA LEU A 94 8.59 9.71 19.72
C LEU A 94 8.29 8.79 20.91
N ASN A 95 9.18 7.84 21.24
CA ASN A 95 9.08 6.99 22.42
C ASN A 95 9.77 7.66 23.63
N TRP A 96 9.00 8.38 24.44
CA TRP A 96 9.52 9.09 25.62
C TRP A 96 9.90 8.17 26.78
N GLN A 97 9.41 6.93 26.80
CA GLN A 97 9.71 5.97 27.86
C GLN A 97 11.13 5.39 27.72
N ASN A 98 11.69 5.45 26.51
CA ASN A 98 13.04 4.97 26.19
C ASN A 98 13.31 3.55 26.71
N ASP A 99 12.33 2.67 26.56
CA ASP A 99 12.38 1.25 26.92
C ASP A 99 13.22 0.39 25.96
N GLY A 100 13.92 1.03 25.02
CA GLY A 100 14.71 0.38 23.98
C GLY A 100 13.90 -0.06 22.76
N GLN A 101 12.56 0.11 22.76
CA GLN A 101 11.73 -0.17 21.59
C GLN A 101 12.01 0.88 20.50
N ARG A 102 12.37 0.38 19.31
CA ARG A 102 12.55 1.22 18.12
C ARG A 102 11.31 1.18 17.24
N SER A 103 11.02 2.32 16.63
CA SER A 103 9.85 2.51 15.80
C SER A 103 10.24 3.17 14.49
N PHE A 104 9.65 2.70 13.40
CA PHE A 104 9.94 3.17 12.05
C PHE A 104 8.65 3.45 11.30
N ILE A 105 8.68 4.47 10.44
CA ILE A 105 7.63 4.77 9.47
C ILE A 105 8.15 4.44 8.07
N TYR A 106 7.36 3.72 7.28
CA TYR A 106 7.67 3.29 5.92
C TYR A 106 6.68 3.92 4.93
N GLN A 107 7.19 4.49 3.83
CA GLN A 107 6.36 4.92 2.71
C GLN A 107 5.94 3.72 1.88
N ALA A 108 4.67 3.70 1.47
CA ALA A 108 4.14 2.64 0.64
C ALA A 108 3.01 3.18 -0.24
N GLN A 109 2.63 2.41 -1.27
CA GLN A 109 1.54 2.76 -2.16
C GLN A 109 0.81 1.52 -2.67
N ASN A 110 -0.51 1.53 -2.52
CA ASN A 110 -1.39 0.62 -3.25
C ASN A 110 -1.84 1.29 -4.54
N SER A 111 -1.82 0.56 -5.65
CA SER A 111 -2.31 1.04 -6.95
C SER A 111 -3.18 -0.03 -7.60
N CYS A 112 -4.33 0.36 -8.12
CA CYS A 112 -5.18 -0.54 -8.89
C CYS A 112 -5.67 0.17 -10.14
N VAL A 113 -5.61 -0.54 -11.27
CA VAL A 113 -6.11 -0.07 -12.56
C VAL A 113 -6.97 -1.17 -13.18
N VAL A 114 -8.18 -0.80 -13.57
CA VAL A 114 -9.06 -1.61 -14.41
C VAL A 114 -9.21 -0.91 -15.75
N ALA A 115 -8.84 -1.58 -16.84
CA ALA A 115 -8.94 -1.00 -18.16
C ALA A 115 -9.54 -1.98 -19.16
N GLY A 116 -10.34 -1.47 -20.09
CA GLY A 116 -11.05 -2.31 -21.05
C GLY A 116 -11.76 -1.53 -22.13
N THR A 117 -12.34 -2.28 -23.07
CA THR A 117 -13.21 -1.72 -24.12
C THR A 117 -14.68 -1.81 -23.74
N ASP A 118 -15.04 -2.82 -22.94
CA ASP A 118 -16.38 -3.07 -22.44
C ASP A 118 -16.33 -3.93 -21.16
N ILE A 119 -17.50 -4.22 -20.59
CA ILE A 119 -17.65 -5.01 -19.35
C ILE A 119 -17.21 -6.48 -19.50
N TRP A 120 -17.05 -6.99 -20.72
CA TRP A 120 -16.63 -8.36 -21.01
C TRP A 120 -15.13 -8.46 -21.30
N ARG A 121 -14.53 -7.35 -21.78
CA ARG A 121 -13.14 -7.27 -22.26
C ARG A 121 -12.37 -6.23 -21.47
N TRP A 122 -11.95 -6.64 -20.28
CA TRP A 122 -11.17 -5.82 -19.38
C TRP A 122 -10.03 -6.62 -18.69
N VAL A 123 -9.06 -5.86 -18.20
CA VAL A 123 -7.92 -6.33 -17.40
C VAL A 123 -7.86 -5.53 -16.09
N GLY A 124 -7.49 -6.21 -15.01
CA GLY A 124 -7.18 -5.57 -13.73
C GLY A 124 -5.69 -5.71 -13.40
N TYR A 125 -5.10 -4.66 -12.85
CA TYR A 125 -3.77 -4.70 -12.23
C TYR A 125 -3.89 -4.17 -10.81
N CYS A 126 -3.30 -4.85 -9.84
CA CYS A 126 -3.24 -4.43 -8.46
C CYS A 126 -1.80 -4.57 -7.94
N PHE A 127 -1.17 -3.44 -7.66
CA PHE A 127 0.17 -3.35 -7.07
C PHE A 127 0.05 -2.96 -5.61
N VAL A 128 0.72 -3.70 -4.75
CA VAL A 128 0.74 -3.44 -3.31
C VAL A 128 2.17 -3.50 -2.79
N GLU A 129 2.44 -2.74 -1.75
CA GLU A 129 3.78 -2.63 -1.17
C GLU A 129 3.76 -3.08 0.30
N SER A 130 4.57 -4.09 0.60
CA SER A 130 4.70 -4.72 1.91
C SER A 130 6.15 -5.01 2.27
N TYR A 131 7.12 -4.41 1.57
CA TYR A 131 8.56 -4.66 1.73
C TYR A 131 9.06 -4.51 3.18
N PHE A 132 8.39 -3.67 3.98
CA PHE A 132 8.69 -3.42 5.38
C PHE A 132 8.18 -4.50 6.34
N ASP A 133 7.38 -5.46 5.87
CA ASP A 133 6.88 -6.61 6.64
C ASP A 133 7.66 -7.89 6.30
N ARG A 134 8.87 -7.81 5.73
CA ARG A 134 9.62 -8.98 5.20
C ARG A 134 9.84 -10.13 6.20
N ASP A 135 9.98 -9.81 7.48
CA ASP A 135 10.24 -10.77 8.56
C ASP A 135 8.94 -11.13 9.32
N ASN A 136 7.79 -10.66 8.86
CA ASN A 136 6.48 -10.89 9.46
C ASN A 136 5.75 -12.02 8.71
N GLU A 137 5.31 -13.05 9.44
CA GLU A 137 4.54 -14.15 8.87
C GLU A 137 3.22 -13.69 8.24
N ALA A 138 2.66 -12.57 8.72
CA ALA A 138 1.45 -11.95 8.17
C ALA A 138 1.71 -11.08 6.92
N ARG A 139 2.91 -11.10 6.35
CA ARG A 139 3.23 -10.33 5.14
C ARG A 139 2.36 -10.76 3.96
N GLU A 140 1.78 -9.77 3.30
CA GLU A 140 1.04 -9.99 2.07
C GLU A 140 2.00 -10.33 0.92
N THR A 141 1.96 -11.58 0.46
CA THR A 141 2.75 -12.05 -0.69
C THR A 141 1.87 -12.83 -1.67
N VAL A 142 2.27 -12.87 -2.94
CA VAL A 142 1.61 -13.72 -3.95
C VAL A 142 1.59 -15.19 -3.51
N MET A 143 2.69 -15.68 -2.92
CA MET A 143 2.79 -17.06 -2.47
C MET A 143 1.88 -17.37 -1.27
N ALA A 144 1.68 -16.42 -0.35
CA ALA A 144 0.75 -16.57 0.75
C ALA A 144 -0.68 -16.81 0.23
N HIS A 145 -1.15 -15.99 -0.71
CA HIS A 145 -2.48 -16.18 -1.30
C HIS A 145 -2.63 -17.50 -2.08
N ILE A 146 -1.58 -17.94 -2.79
CA ILE A 146 -1.60 -19.25 -3.46
C ILE A 146 -1.73 -20.38 -2.45
N LYS A 147 -0.97 -20.32 -1.35
CA LYS A 147 -1.00 -21.32 -0.29
C LYS A 147 -2.35 -21.35 0.41
N ASP A 148 -2.90 -20.19 0.77
CA ASP A 148 -4.21 -20.09 1.42
C ASP A 148 -5.32 -20.70 0.55
N GLY A 149 -5.27 -20.47 -0.77
CA GLY A 149 -6.23 -21.07 -1.71
C GLY A 149 -6.09 -22.59 -1.84
N GLN A 150 -4.86 -23.12 -1.73
CA GLN A 150 -4.60 -24.57 -1.76
C GLN A 150 -5.04 -25.28 -0.48
N GLU A 151 -4.80 -24.66 0.68
CA GLU A 151 -5.13 -25.25 1.99
C GLU A 151 -6.61 -25.08 2.35
N GLY A 152 -7.20 -23.92 2.05
CA GLY A 152 -8.59 -23.59 2.39
C GLY A 152 -9.63 -24.10 1.37
N GLY A 153 -9.21 -24.58 0.20
CA GLY A 153 -10.09 -25.07 -0.86
C GLY A 153 -10.92 -23.98 -1.57
N ILE A 154 -10.77 -22.72 -1.18
CA ILE A 154 -11.41 -21.54 -1.79
C ILE A 154 -10.32 -20.55 -2.18
N SER A 155 -10.23 -20.24 -3.46
CA SER A 155 -9.26 -19.27 -3.96
C SER A 155 -9.77 -17.84 -3.75
N LEU A 156 -9.12 -17.11 -2.84
CA LEU A 156 -9.50 -15.73 -2.49
C LEU A 156 -8.83 -14.73 -3.44
N ASP A 157 -9.52 -13.63 -3.77
CA ASP A 157 -8.97 -12.59 -4.63
C ASP A 157 -7.91 -11.79 -3.86
N PRO A 158 -6.63 -11.90 -4.23
CA PRO A 158 -5.57 -11.16 -3.55
C PRO A 158 -5.74 -9.65 -3.72
N CYS A 159 -6.35 -9.16 -4.79
CA CYS A 159 -6.60 -7.71 -4.96
C CYS A 159 -7.52 -7.17 -3.87
N THR A 160 -8.40 -8.01 -3.32
CA THR A 160 -9.32 -7.67 -2.22
C THR A 160 -8.72 -7.88 -0.82
N TYR A 161 -7.40 -8.07 -0.72
CA TYR A 161 -6.72 -8.42 0.53
C TYR A 161 -7.23 -9.75 1.11
N GLY A 162 -7.53 -10.71 0.23
CA GLY A 162 -8.02 -12.04 0.60
C GLY A 162 -9.40 -12.06 1.26
N ARG A 163 -10.25 -11.05 1.05
CA ARG A 163 -11.57 -10.97 1.74
C ARG A 163 -12.71 -11.60 0.97
N TYR A 164 -12.59 -11.71 -0.35
CA TYR A 164 -13.64 -12.19 -1.23
C TYR A 164 -13.12 -13.31 -2.11
N SER A 165 -14.00 -14.24 -2.51
CA SER A 165 -13.62 -15.36 -3.37
C SER A 165 -13.43 -14.90 -4.80
N LEU A 166 -12.47 -15.49 -5.51
CA LEU A 166 -12.36 -15.37 -6.97
C LEU A 166 -13.56 -16.03 -7.67
N GLU A 167 -14.20 -16.99 -7.03
CA GLU A 167 -15.34 -17.74 -7.57
C GLU A 167 -16.66 -16.98 -7.51
N ASP A 168 -16.73 -15.89 -6.73
CA ASP A 168 -17.92 -15.02 -6.62
C ASP A 168 -18.25 -14.27 -7.93
N ASN A 169 -17.43 -14.48 -8.98
CA ASN A 169 -17.76 -14.20 -10.37
C ASN A 169 -18.19 -12.75 -10.63
N ILE A 170 -17.46 -11.80 -10.04
CA ILE A 170 -17.66 -10.37 -10.30
C ILE A 170 -17.22 -10.07 -11.75
N LYS A 171 -18.17 -10.17 -12.67
CA LYS A 171 -17.95 -9.96 -14.10
C LYS A 171 -17.86 -8.47 -14.45
N ASP A 172 -18.51 -7.62 -13.66
CA ASP A 172 -18.54 -6.19 -13.89
C ASP A 172 -17.22 -5.53 -13.41
N PRO A 173 -16.47 -4.87 -14.30
CA PRO A 173 -15.21 -4.21 -13.93
C PRO A 173 -15.39 -3.12 -12.87
N ARG A 174 -16.56 -2.49 -12.80
CA ARG A 174 -16.86 -1.41 -11.83
C ARG A 174 -17.08 -1.98 -10.45
N GLU A 175 -17.86 -3.06 -10.35
CA GLU A 175 -18.10 -3.76 -9.09
C GLU A 175 -16.79 -4.31 -8.53
N TRP A 176 -15.97 -4.95 -9.38
CA TRP A 176 -14.67 -5.46 -8.98
C TRP A 176 -13.75 -4.33 -8.51
N PHE A 177 -13.67 -3.23 -9.26
CA PHE A 177 -12.87 -2.06 -8.89
C PHE A 177 -13.29 -1.48 -7.55
N LEU A 178 -14.60 -1.29 -7.32
CA LEU A 178 -15.12 -0.73 -6.07
C LEU A 178 -14.87 -1.64 -4.88
N LEU A 179 -14.96 -2.96 -5.09
CA LEU A 179 -14.68 -3.94 -4.05
C LEU A 179 -13.20 -3.91 -3.64
N VAL A 180 -12.30 -3.96 -4.63
CA VAL A 180 -10.85 -3.84 -4.40
C VAL A 180 -10.54 -2.51 -3.73
N PHE A 181 -11.13 -1.41 -4.20
CA PHE A 181 -10.95 -0.09 -3.62
C PHE A 181 -11.39 -0.05 -2.16
N GLN A 182 -12.56 -0.59 -1.82
CA GLN A 182 -13.05 -0.66 -0.44
C GLN A 182 -12.08 -1.44 0.46
N CYS A 183 -11.66 -2.64 0.05
CA CYS A 183 -10.75 -3.47 0.84
C CYS A 183 -9.40 -2.77 1.09
N ARG A 184 -8.81 -2.18 0.04
CA ARG A 184 -7.51 -1.50 0.13
C ARG A 184 -7.60 -0.19 0.89
N LEU A 185 -8.71 0.53 0.77
CA LEU A 185 -8.94 1.74 1.54
C LEU A 185 -9.07 1.43 3.04
N TYR A 186 -9.73 0.34 3.42
CA TYR A 186 -9.76 -0.09 4.82
C TYR A 186 -8.38 -0.48 5.36
N GLN A 187 -7.57 -1.19 4.58
CA GLN A 187 -6.18 -1.50 4.93
C GLN A 187 -5.40 -0.21 5.21
N ILE A 188 -5.42 0.72 4.24
CA ILE A 188 -4.70 2.01 4.33
C ILE A 188 -5.21 2.86 5.50
N GLN A 189 -6.52 2.86 5.75
CA GLN A 189 -7.10 3.56 6.90
C GLN A 189 -6.59 2.98 8.22
N GLY A 190 -6.38 1.66 8.30
CA GLY A 190 -5.79 1.00 9.46
C GLY A 190 -4.35 1.49 9.72
N GLU A 191 -3.52 1.50 8.68
CA GLU A 191 -2.13 1.98 8.76
C GLU A 191 -2.06 3.44 9.21
N TRP A 192 -2.85 4.32 8.58
CA TRP A 192 -2.91 5.73 8.98
C TRP A 192 -3.40 5.93 10.41
N ARG A 193 -4.39 5.16 10.84
CA ARG A 193 -4.90 5.22 12.21
C ARG A 193 -3.82 4.84 13.22
N GLN A 194 -3.01 3.83 12.91
CA GLN A 194 -1.87 3.45 13.75
C GLN A 194 -0.86 4.60 13.88
N VAL A 195 -0.46 5.20 12.76
CA VAL A 195 0.47 6.36 12.74
C VAL A 195 -0.08 7.50 13.59
N VAL A 196 -1.33 7.92 13.35
CA VAL A 196 -1.97 9.01 14.09
C VAL A 196 -2.05 8.69 15.58
N ASN A 197 -2.46 7.48 15.95
CA ASN A 197 -2.57 7.07 17.35
C ASN A 197 -1.22 7.11 18.06
N LYS A 198 -0.15 6.59 17.43
CA LYS A 198 1.21 6.60 18.00
C LYS A 198 1.74 8.01 18.19
N VAL A 199 1.54 8.90 17.21
CA VAL A 199 1.95 10.31 17.32
C VAL A 199 1.15 11.05 18.40
N VAL A 200 -0.17 10.89 18.43
CA VAL A 200 -1.03 11.53 19.45
C VAL A 200 -0.66 11.04 20.86
N GLN A 201 -0.39 9.76 21.02
CA GLN A 201 0.05 9.21 22.30
C GLN A 201 1.41 9.79 22.72
N SER A 202 2.37 9.84 21.80
CA SER A 202 3.68 10.47 22.04
C SER A 202 3.55 11.93 22.51
N VAL A 203 2.70 12.73 21.87
CA VAL A 203 2.47 14.13 22.28
C VAL A 203 1.88 14.20 23.70
N ARG A 204 0.92 13.34 24.03
CA ARG A 204 0.33 13.27 25.38
C ARG A 204 1.37 12.89 26.43
N ASP A 205 2.21 11.91 26.13
CA ASP A 205 3.27 11.44 27.02
C ASP A 205 4.33 12.52 27.26
N TYR A 206 4.59 13.39 26.29
CA TYR A 206 5.44 14.57 26.46
C TYR A 206 4.80 15.66 27.34
N GLU A 207 3.49 15.90 27.20
CA GLU A 207 2.78 16.95 27.95
C GLU A 207 2.63 16.63 29.44
N VAL A 208 2.52 15.34 29.81
CA VAL A 208 2.34 14.90 31.20
C VAL A 208 3.51 15.36 32.10
N PRO A 209 4.80 15.10 31.78
CA PRO A 209 5.96 15.61 32.53
C PRO A 209 6.04 17.14 32.62
N VAL A 210 5.70 17.87 31.55
CA VAL A 210 5.77 19.33 31.52
C VAL A 210 4.82 19.96 32.55
N ARG A 211 3.64 19.35 32.75
CA ARG A 211 2.67 19.81 33.77
C ARG A 211 3.14 19.57 35.21
N TYR A 212 3.95 18.55 35.48
CA TYR A 212 4.53 18.32 36.81
C TYR A 212 5.67 19.31 37.11
N ASN A 213 6.52 19.61 36.12
CA ASN A 213 7.63 20.57 36.28
C ASN A 213 7.16 22.02 36.44
N LEU A 214 6.01 22.39 35.85
CA LEU A 214 5.43 23.74 36.02
C LEU A 214 4.66 23.91 37.35
N LYS A 215 4.29 22.83 38.05
CA LYS A 215 3.64 22.90 39.37
C LYS A 215 4.61 22.77 40.55
N GLY A 216 5.83 22.30 40.34
CA GLY A 216 6.86 22.16 41.38
C GLY A 216 7.73 23.40 41.62
N GLY A 217 7.64 24.41 40.75
CA GLY A 217 8.53 25.57 40.73
C GLY A 217 8.01 26.81 41.48
N THR A 218 7.62 26.70 42.75
CA THR A 218 7.70 27.82 43.72
C THR A 218 7.32 27.35 45.12
N ARG A 219 8.33 27.13 45.97
CA ARG A 219 8.38 27.52 47.39
C ARG A 219 9.79 27.24 47.92
N PHE A 220 10.69 28.18 47.68
CA PHE A 220 11.82 28.40 48.59
C PHE A 220 11.45 29.61 49.45
N GLY A 221 11.18 29.36 50.73
CA GLY A 221 11.41 30.32 51.82
C GLY A 221 12.65 29.84 52.60
N PRO A 222 13.20 30.62 53.54
CA PRO A 222 12.59 31.74 54.26
C PRO A 222 12.97 33.13 53.74
#